data_AF-A0A538IQD2-F1
#
_entry.id   AF-A0A538IQD2-F1
#
_cell.length_a   1.000
_cell.length_b   1.000
_cell.length_c   1.000
_cell.angle_alpha   90.00
_cell.angle_beta   90.00
_cell.angle_gamma   90.00
#
_symmetry.space_group_name_H-M   'P 1'
#
loop_
_entity.id
_entity.type
_entity.pdbx_description
1 polymer ?
#
loop_
_entity_poly.entity_id
_entity_poly.type
_entity_poly.pdbx_seq_one_letter_code
_entity_poly.pdbx_strand_id
1 'polypeptide(L)'
;MAPFRVAFDLLMINLRYHIVSLVAVFLALAIGVIAGTTVINDQVVKGLERSDATLRASLKNQQDSNGVLKSQLNLWQSWGGTIAKQIEKDVLRGRTVVLMLSSGVDGKIVSNVQNALTIAGATRGGTITFSSRWNFNDDPARQQLGSILGLGPAATAADVATQGVDRIVNRLDTPGDPNAAGDLLQALAQGGFIQVSDSTGGSFPPAGSLVIWLSSGAPNPSPPDGQFSLPLLRAMVEHVSIAVGEPMASADSLSDQIHGDAALNRTVATVDHVDTIPGVAALIAGLHDVATGLPAPHYGTRRGTTAIAPTP
;
A
#
# COMPACT_ATOMS: atom_id res chain seq x y z
N MET A 1 5.68 -93.69 -67.77
CA MET A 1 7.14 -93.57 -67.63
C MET A 1 7.44 -93.07 -66.22
N ALA A 2 8.11 -93.88 -65.39
CA ALA A 2 8.71 -93.46 -64.11
C ALA A 2 10.00 -92.62 -64.37
N PRO A 3 10.82 -92.17 -63.40
CA PRO A 3 10.76 -92.23 -61.92
C PRO A 3 11.24 -90.90 -61.23
N PHE A 4 11.34 -90.86 -59.88
CA PHE A 4 12.61 -90.68 -59.11
C PHE A 4 12.41 -90.03 -57.72
N ARG A 5 12.94 -90.71 -56.69
CA ARG A 5 13.12 -90.23 -55.29
C ARG A 5 14.35 -89.33 -55.22
N VAL A 6 14.37 -88.33 -54.33
CA VAL A 6 15.55 -88.03 -53.50
C VAL A 6 15.08 -87.52 -52.12
N ALA A 7 15.65 -88.11 -51.07
CA ALA A 7 15.65 -87.59 -49.71
C ALA A 7 17.01 -86.95 -49.44
N PHE A 8 17.04 -85.80 -48.77
CA PHE A 8 18.18 -85.25 -48.01
C PHE A 8 17.58 -84.15 -47.08
N ASP A 9 17.34 -84.42 -45.80
CA ASP A 9 18.22 -84.31 -44.63
C ASP A 9 18.35 -82.89 -44.05
N LEU A 10 18.17 -82.83 -42.72
CA LEU A 10 18.62 -81.80 -41.78
C LEU A 10 18.10 -80.36 -41.93
N LEU A 11 16.98 -80.07 -41.27
CA LEU A 11 16.96 -78.97 -40.29
C LEU A 11 15.92 -79.26 -39.22
N MET A 12 16.39 -79.71 -38.05
CA MET A 12 15.62 -79.77 -36.80
C MET A 12 15.24 -78.35 -36.33
N ILE A 13 14.46 -77.60 -37.11
CA ILE A 13 13.66 -76.53 -36.54
C ILE A 13 12.50 -77.26 -35.86
N ASN A 14 12.75 -77.65 -34.61
CA ASN A 14 11.68 -78.05 -33.71
C ASN A 14 10.68 -76.89 -33.70
N LEU A 15 9.59 -77.02 -34.45
CA LEU A 15 8.45 -76.09 -34.42
C LEU A 15 8.03 -75.84 -32.95
N ARG A 16 8.14 -76.88 -32.12
CA ARG A 16 7.94 -76.83 -30.67
C ARG A 16 8.88 -75.84 -29.96
N TYR A 17 10.16 -75.77 -30.31
CA TYR A 17 11.10 -74.81 -29.71
C TYR A 17 10.88 -73.37 -30.21
N HIS A 18 10.53 -73.16 -31.48
CA HIS A 18 10.19 -71.82 -31.99
C HIS A 18 8.87 -71.29 -31.42
N ILE A 19 7.85 -72.14 -31.28
CA ILE A 19 6.60 -71.79 -30.61
C ILE A 19 6.86 -71.48 -29.12
N VAL A 20 7.68 -72.27 -28.43
CA VAL A 20 8.03 -72.02 -27.03
C VAL A 20 8.78 -70.69 -26.86
N SER A 21 9.73 -70.37 -27.75
CA SER A 21 10.44 -69.08 -27.73
C SER A 21 9.49 -67.89 -28.01
N LEU A 22 8.59 -68.02 -28.99
CA LEU A 22 7.63 -66.96 -29.33
C LEU A 22 6.61 -66.73 -28.22
N VAL A 23 6.12 -67.80 -27.59
CA VAL A 23 5.25 -67.73 -26.41
C VAL A 23 6.00 -67.09 -25.24
N ALA A 24 7.27 -67.46 -25.00
CA ALA A 24 8.07 -66.87 -23.93
C ALA A 24 8.30 -65.36 -24.13
N VAL A 25 8.56 -64.90 -25.36
CA VAL A 25 8.72 -63.47 -25.68
C VAL A 25 7.39 -62.73 -25.52
N PHE A 26 6.27 -63.29 -25.97
CA PHE A 26 4.94 -62.70 -25.77
C PHE A 26 4.56 -62.61 -24.30
N LEU A 27 4.88 -63.64 -23.50
CA LEU A 27 4.61 -63.66 -22.06
C LEU A 27 5.48 -62.64 -21.33
N ALA A 28 6.76 -62.53 -21.71
CA ALA A 28 7.67 -61.53 -21.18
C ALA A 28 7.21 -60.10 -21.52
N LEU A 29 6.68 -59.86 -22.73
CA LEU A 29 6.10 -58.58 -23.14
C LEU A 29 4.81 -58.28 -22.37
N ALA A 30 3.91 -59.25 -22.23
CA ALA A 30 2.68 -59.09 -21.48
C ALA A 30 2.95 -58.77 -20.00
N ILE A 31 3.88 -59.47 -19.37
CA ILE A 31 4.33 -59.19 -18.01
C ILE A 31 5.02 -57.82 -17.94
N GLY A 32 5.87 -57.48 -18.91
CA GLY A 32 6.53 -56.18 -19.01
C GLY A 32 5.55 -55.01 -19.12
N VAL A 33 4.44 -55.17 -19.85
CA VAL A 33 3.38 -54.16 -19.99
C VAL A 33 2.52 -54.07 -18.72
N ILE A 34 2.17 -55.20 -18.11
CA ILE A 34 1.40 -55.23 -16.85
C ILE A 34 2.21 -54.62 -15.70
N ALA A 35 3.52 -54.90 -15.63
CA ALA A 35 4.43 -54.29 -14.66
C ALA A 35 4.72 -52.81 -14.97
N GLY A 36 4.85 -52.43 -16.25
CA GLY A 36 5.06 -51.04 -16.66
C GLY A 36 3.86 -50.12 -16.41
N THR A 37 2.64 -50.65 -16.48
CA THR A 37 1.39 -49.88 -16.24
C THR A 37 1.01 -49.77 -14.77
N THR A 38 1.54 -50.64 -13.89
CA THR A 38 1.24 -50.61 -12.45
C THR A 38 2.07 -49.58 -11.67
N VAL A 39 3.24 -49.17 -12.16
CA VAL A 39 4.10 -48.18 -11.48
C VAL A 39 3.77 -46.72 -11.87
N ILE A 40 3.05 -46.51 -12.97
CA ILE A 40 2.76 -45.17 -13.52
C ILE A 40 1.46 -44.55 -12.94
N ASN A 41 0.54 -45.35 -12.41
CA ASN A 41 -0.76 -44.84 -11.95
C ASN A 41 -0.70 -44.04 -10.66
N ASP A 42 0.20 -44.37 -9.73
CA ASP A 42 0.13 -43.82 -8.38
C ASP A 42 0.71 -42.40 -8.26
N GLN A 43 1.75 -42.07 -9.04
CA GLN A 43 2.34 -40.72 -9.02
C GLN A 43 1.58 -39.73 -9.91
N VAL A 44 1.02 -40.18 -11.03
CA VAL A 44 0.20 -39.33 -11.92
C VAL A 44 -1.13 -38.98 -11.27
N VAL A 45 -1.79 -39.94 -10.59
CA VAL A 45 -3.04 -39.69 -9.86
C VAL A 45 -2.81 -38.78 -8.65
N LYS A 46 -1.76 -39.02 -7.85
CA LYS A 46 -1.40 -38.11 -6.73
C LYS A 46 -0.99 -36.72 -7.19
N GLY A 47 -0.40 -36.59 -8.38
CA GLY A 47 -0.09 -35.30 -9.01
C GLY A 47 -1.35 -34.55 -9.48
N LEU A 48 -2.32 -35.27 -10.05
CA LEU A 48 -3.61 -34.73 -10.47
C LEU A 48 -4.46 -34.29 -9.27
N GLU A 49 -4.50 -35.08 -8.20
CA GLU A 49 -5.24 -34.76 -6.97
C GLU A 49 -4.67 -33.53 -6.25
N ARG A 50 -3.34 -33.40 -6.18
CA ARG A 50 -2.69 -32.20 -5.61
C ARG A 50 -2.92 -30.96 -6.48
N SER A 51 -2.93 -31.13 -7.80
CA SER A 51 -3.21 -30.02 -8.74
C SER A 51 -4.68 -29.59 -8.65
N ASP A 52 -5.63 -30.53 -8.52
CA ASP A 52 -7.04 -30.25 -8.31
C ASP A 52 -7.29 -29.58 -6.95
N ALA A 53 -6.64 -30.04 -5.88
CA ALA A 53 -6.71 -29.38 -4.57
C ALA A 53 -6.14 -27.95 -4.59
N THR A 54 -5.01 -27.74 -5.26
CA THR A 54 -4.38 -26.41 -5.41
C THR A 54 -5.24 -25.48 -6.29
N LEU A 55 -5.86 -26.02 -7.34
CA LEU A 55 -6.74 -25.28 -8.24
C LEU A 55 -8.06 -24.93 -7.56
N ARG A 56 -8.64 -25.83 -6.76
CA ARG A 56 -9.83 -25.55 -5.93
C ARG A 56 -9.53 -24.52 -4.86
N ALA A 57 -8.37 -24.58 -4.20
CA ALA A 57 -7.95 -23.55 -3.25
C ALA A 57 -7.75 -22.18 -3.93
N SER A 58 -7.15 -22.16 -5.11
CA SER A 58 -6.95 -20.94 -5.90
C SER A 58 -8.28 -20.37 -6.42
N LEU A 59 -9.19 -21.23 -6.90
CA LEU A 59 -10.55 -20.84 -7.29
C LEU A 59 -11.34 -20.30 -6.11
N LYS A 60 -11.26 -20.95 -4.94
CA LYS A 60 -11.89 -20.45 -3.72
C LYS A 60 -11.33 -19.10 -3.30
N ASN A 61 -10.01 -18.92 -3.30
CA ASN A 61 -9.39 -17.63 -3.00
C ASN A 61 -9.77 -16.55 -4.02
N GLN A 62 -9.87 -16.88 -5.32
CA GLN A 62 -10.32 -15.96 -6.36
C GLN A 62 -11.82 -15.65 -6.29
N GLN A 63 -12.65 -16.61 -5.88
CA GLN A 63 -14.09 -16.43 -5.66
C GLN A 63 -14.36 -15.59 -4.41
N ASP A 64 -13.63 -15.85 -3.32
CA ASP A 64 -13.70 -15.06 -2.09
C ASP A 64 -13.19 -13.62 -2.38
N SER A 65 -12.13 -13.46 -3.17
CA SER A 65 -11.66 -12.15 -3.65
C SER A 65 -12.69 -11.45 -4.55
N ASN A 66 -13.31 -12.15 -5.50
CA ASN A 66 -14.38 -11.58 -6.34
C ASN A 66 -15.63 -11.22 -5.52
N GLY A 67 -15.98 -12.00 -4.50
CA GLY A 67 -17.09 -11.73 -3.59
C GLY A 67 -16.84 -10.47 -2.77
N VAL A 68 -15.60 -10.29 -2.30
CA VAL A 68 -15.13 -9.04 -1.70
C VAL A 68 -15.25 -7.91 -2.73
N LEU A 69 -14.58 -7.97 -3.89
CA LEU A 69 -14.62 -6.92 -4.92
C LEU A 69 -16.05 -6.52 -5.34
N LYS A 70 -16.98 -7.48 -5.44
CA LYS A 70 -18.38 -7.22 -5.77
C LYS A 70 -19.15 -6.58 -4.61
N SER A 71 -18.87 -6.96 -3.37
CA SER A 71 -19.42 -6.32 -2.18
C SER A 71 -18.87 -4.91 -2.01
N GLN A 72 -17.60 -4.71 -2.32
CA GLN A 72 -16.99 -3.38 -2.42
C GLN A 72 -17.71 -2.57 -3.49
N LEU A 73 -17.87 -3.08 -4.72
CA LEU A 73 -18.57 -2.38 -5.82
C LEU A 73 -20.00 -1.97 -5.44
N ASN A 74 -20.72 -2.84 -4.72
CA ASN A 74 -22.06 -2.53 -4.21
C ASN A 74 -22.02 -1.47 -3.09
N LEU A 75 -20.99 -1.45 -2.24
CA LEU A 75 -20.75 -0.40 -1.27
C LEU A 75 -20.44 0.94 -1.95
N TRP A 76 -19.57 0.93 -2.99
CA TRP A 76 -19.25 2.10 -3.83
C TRP A 76 -20.50 2.66 -4.52
N GLN A 77 -21.38 1.79 -5.04
CA GLN A 77 -22.63 2.17 -5.70
C GLN A 77 -23.69 2.69 -4.74
N SER A 78 -23.80 2.12 -3.53
CA SER A 78 -24.76 2.57 -2.51
C SER A 78 -24.33 3.87 -1.82
N TRP A 79 -23.02 4.13 -1.71
CA TRP A 79 -22.47 5.41 -1.24
C TRP A 79 -22.82 6.59 -2.16
N GLY A 80 -22.77 6.39 -3.49
CA GLY A 80 -22.88 7.45 -4.49
C GLY A 80 -24.23 8.19 -4.56
N GLY A 81 -25.28 7.72 -3.90
CA GLY A 81 -26.63 8.30 -4.02
C GLY A 81 -27.13 9.11 -2.81
N THR A 82 -26.88 8.62 -1.60
CA THR A 82 -27.67 9.03 -0.42
C THR A 82 -26.83 9.27 0.84
N ILE A 83 -25.73 8.54 1.03
CA ILE A 83 -24.93 8.55 2.27
C ILE A 83 -23.91 9.70 2.31
N ALA A 84 -23.26 10.01 1.18
CA ALA A 84 -22.34 11.15 1.07
C ALA A 84 -22.99 12.49 1.47
N LYS A 85 -24.30 12.65 1.22
CA LYS A 85 -25.06 13.85 1.60
C LYS A 85 -25.28 14.01 3.12
N GLN A 86 -25.19 12.93 3.90
CA GLN A 86 -25.47 12.95 5.34
C GLN A 86 -24.21 13.04 6.21
N ILE A 87 -23.06 12.55 5.73
CA ILE A 87 -21.80 12.55 6.51
C ILE A 87 -20.96 13.84 6.31
N GLU A 88 -21.22 14.65 5.30
CA GLU A 88 -20.22 15.65 4.86
C GLU A 88 -20.52 17.12 5.16
N LYS A 89 -21.75 17.55 5.42
CA LYS A 89 -22.00 19.00 5.52
C LYS A 89 -21.68 19.53 6.92
N ASP A 90 -20.79 20.52 6.99
CA ASP A 90 -20.46 21.26 8.22
C ASP A 90 -19.86 20.38 9.37
N VAL A 91 -19.43 19.14 9.09
CA VAL A 91 -18.85 18.22 10.10
C VAL A 91 -17.54 18.75 10.72
N LEU A 92 -16.77 19.53 9.97
CA LEU A 92 -15.55 20.20 10.44
C LEU A 92 -15.78 21.71 10.65
N ARG A 93 -17.03 22.14 10.84
CA ARG A 93 -17.36 23.56 11.04
C ARG A 93 -16.61 24.14 12.23
N GLY A 94 -15.97 25.29 11.99
CA GLY A 94 -15.17 25.98 13.00
C GLY A 94 -13.81 25.33 13.28
N ARG A 95 -13.43 24.27 12.55
CA ARG A 95 -12.09 23.70 12.56
C ARG A 95 -11.26 24.27 11.42
N THR A 96 -9.98 24.52 11.69
CA THR A 96 -9.00 24.85 10.67
C THR A 96 -8.21 23.60 10.33
N VAL A 97 -7.96 23.35 9.04
CA VAL A 97 -7.20 22.17 8.59
C VAL A 97 -6.01 22.58 7.75
N VAL A 98 -4.83 22.08 8.12
CA VAL A 98 -3.57 22.24 7.37
C VAL A 98 -3.27 20.95 6.63
N LEU A 99 -2.93 21.07 5.35
CA LEU A 99 -2.48 19.94 4.54
C LEU A 99 -0.95 19.86 4.57
N MET A 100 -0.42 18.66 4.76
CA MET A 100 0.97 18.32 4.53
C MET A 100 1.05 17.31 3.42
N LEU A 101 1.84 17.57 2.39
CA LEU A 101 1.93 16.74 1.20
C LEU A 101 3.36 16.22 1.07
N SER A 102 3.52 14.90 0.92
CA SER A 102 4.79 14.38 0.43
C SER A 102 5.04 14.86 -1.01
N SER A 103 6.27 14.72 -1.46
CA SER A 103 6.64 15.03 -2.84
C SER A 103 5.87 14.12 -3.81
N GLY A 104 5.29 14.72 -4.85
CA GLY A 104 4.65 14.00 -5.96
C GLY A 104 3.20 13.55 -5.73
N VAL A 105 2.51 14.09 -4.72
CA VAL A 105 1.05 13.85 -4.59
C VAL A 105 0.32 14.41 -5.81
N ASP A 106 -0.60 13.64 -6.40
CA ASP A 106 -1.40 14.08 -7.55
C ASP A 106 -2.27 15.30 -7.18
N GLY A 107 -2.14 16.38 -7.95
CA GLY A 107 -2.91 17.61 -7.74
C GLY A 107 -4.42 17.43 -7.78
N LYS A 108 -4.95 16.40 -8.47
CA LYS A 108 -6.37 16.04 -8.43
C LYS A 108 -6.80 15.56 -7.05
N ILE A 109 -5.98 14.74 -6.39
CA ILE A 109 -6.24 14.29 -5.02
C ILE A 109 -6.28 15.49 -4.08
N VAL A 110 -5.27 16.36 -4.16
CA VAL A 110 -5.21 17.59 -3.34
C VAL A 110 -6.45 18.45 -3.56
N SER A 111 -6.84 18.67 -4.81
CA SER A 111 -8.03 19.47 -5.16
C SER A 111 -9.32 18.85 -4.62
N ASN A 112 -9.47 17.53 -4.72
CA ASN A 112 -10.64 16.81 -4.21
C ASN A 112 -10.74 16.91 -2.68
N VAL A 113 -9.63 16.74 -1.97
CA VAL A 113 -9.57 16.89 -0.50
C VAL A 113 -9.89 18.34 -0.09
N GLN A 114 -9.34 19.34 -0.78
CA GLN A 114 -9.65 20.76 -0.50
C GLN A 114 -11.13 21.10 -0.73
N ASN A 115 -11.75 20.53 -1.78
CA ASN A 115 -13.18 20.68 -2.03
C ASN A 115 -14.01 20.01 -0.94
N ALA A 116 -13.64 18.80 -0.52
CA ALA A 116 -14.33 18.10 0.57
C ALA A 116 -14.21 18.85 1.90
N LEU A 117 -13.05 19.43 2.22
CA LEU A 117 -12.88 20.30 3.39
C LEU A 117 -13.83 21.51 3.35
N THR A 118 -14.02 22.10 2.16
CA THR A 118 -14.96 23.22 1.97
C THR A 118 -16.40 22.78 2.22
N ILE A 119 -16.80 21.62 1.70
CA ILE A 119 -18.14 21.04 1.94
C ILE A 119 -18.34 20.71 3.44
N ALA A 120 -17.30 20.22 4.09
CA ALA A 120 -17.24 19.95 5.53
C ALA A 120 -17.26 21.20 6.42
N GLY A 121 -17.25 22.40 5.85
CA GLY A 121 -17.27 23.65 6.61
C GLY A 121 -15.94 23.95 7.32
N ALA A 122 -14.86 23.26 6.96
CA ALA A 122 -13.53 23.52 7.49
C ALA A 122 -12.94 24.81 6.91
N THR A 123 -12.24 25.58 7.74
CA THR A 123 -11.36 26.65 7.27
C THR A 123 -10.06 26.04 6.77
N ARG A 124 -9.60 26.42 5.57
CA ARG A 124 -8.28 25.98 5.07
C ARG A 124 -7.20 26.80 5.77
N GLY A 125 -6.34 26.13 6.53
CA GLY A 125 -5.21 26.73 7.25
C GLY A 125 -3.94 26.87 6.41
N GLY A 126 -3.90 26.22 5.26
CA GLY A 126 -2.81 26.29 4.29
C GLY A 126 -2.28 24.91 3.92
N THR A 127 -1.17 24.88 3.20
CA THR A 127 -0.55 23.64 2.72
C THR A 127 0.98 23.73 2.80
N ILE A 128 1.62 22.71 3.38
CA ILE A 128 3.05 22.47 3.27
C ILE A 128 3.26 21.33 2.28
N THR A 129 4.02 21.57 1.22
CA THR A 129 4.43 20.53 0.27
C THR A 129 5.91 20.27 0.44
N PHE A 130 6.27 19.06 0.85
CA PHE A 130 7.65 18.63 0.92
C PHE A 130 8.16 18.30 -0.49
N SER A 131 9.42 18.62 -0.79
CA SER A 131 10.03 18.35 -2.08
C SER A 131 10.89 17.09 -2.07
N SER A 132 11.26 16.62 -3.26
CA SER A 132 12.20 15.50 -3.44
C SER A 132 13.61 15.77 -2.89
N ARG A 133 13.92 17.00 -2.45
CA ARG A 133 15.19 17.34 -1.80
C ARG A 133 15.28 16.79 -0.37
N TRP A 134 14.17 16.34 0.20
CA TRP A 134 14.18 15.51 1.41
C TRP A 134 14.68 14.10 1.08
N ASN A 135 15.93 14.02 0.67
CA ASN A 135 16.66 12.79 0.41
C ASN A 135 17.99 12.87 1.17
N PHE A 136 18.05 12.20 2.32
CA PHE A 136 19.20 12.29 3.22
C PHE A 136 20.47 11.61 2.68
N ASN A 137 20.34 10.85 1.58
CA ASN A 137 21.47 10.23 0.88
C ASN A 137 22.10 11.15 -0.17
N ASP A 138 21.46 12.29 -0.50
CA ASP A 138 22.06 13.30 -1.38
C ASP A 138 22.93 14.25 -0.56
N ASP A 139 24.26 14.15 -0.70
CA ASP A 139 25.21 14.92 0.10
C ASP A 139 24.99 16.46 0.02
N PRO A 140 24.79 17.07 -1.17
CA PRO A 140 24.53 18.50 -1.27
C PRO A 140 23.21 18.92 -0.58
N ALA A 141 22.10 18.21 -0.83
CA ALA A 141 20.85 18.52 -0.16
C ALA A 141 20.94 18.29 1.37
N ARG A 142 21.60 17.21 1.81
CA ARG A 142 21.81 16.93 3.24
C ARG A 142 22.61 18.04 3.91
N GLN A 143 23.72 18.48 3.32
CA GLN A 143 24.56 19.54 3.89
C GLN A 143 23.81 20.87 3.95
N GLN A 144 23.08 21.23 2.90
CA GLN A 144 22.27 22.45 2.88
C GLN A 144 21.14 22.41 3.92
N LEU A 145 20.43 21.28 4.01
CA LEU A 145 19.39 21.08 5.02
C LEU A 145 19.98 21.14 6.43
N GLY A 146 21.11 20.46 6.66
CA GLY A 146 21.84 20.52 7.91
C GLY A 146 22.20 21.96 8.30
N SER A 147 22.71 22.76 7.37
CA SER A 147 23.01 24.17 7.61
C SER A 147 21.76 24.99 7.97
N ILE A 148 20.62 24.77 7.30
CA ILE A 148 19.35 25.43 7.64
C ILE A 148 18.88 25.05 9.05
N LEU A 149 19.10 23.79 9.44
CA LEU A 149 18.73 23.26 10.75
C LEU A 149 19.73 23.64 11.87
N GLY A 150 20.81 24.36 11.54
CA GLY A 150 21.85 24.77 12.48
C GLY A 150 22.85 23.67 12.83
N LEU A 151 22.95 22.63 12.01
CA LEU A 151 23.90 21.53 12.16
C LEU A 151 25.24 21.85 11.48
N GLY A 152 26.31 21.28 12.01
CA GLY A 152 27.65 21.39 11.44
C GLY A 152 27.85 20.51 10.18
N PRO A 153 28.95 20.71 9.43
CA PRO A 153 29.22 20.00 8.17
C PRO A 153 29.46 18.50 8.33
N ALA A 154 29.73 18.03 9.56
CA ALA A 154 29.93 16.62 9.88
C ALA A 154 28.62 15.87 10.23
N ALA A 155 27.46 16.54 10.15
CA ALA A 155 26.17 15.93 10.47
C ALA A 155 25.84 14.77 9.54
N THR A 156 25.44 13.65 10.14
CA THR A 156 25.03 12.44 9.42
C THR A 156 23.62 12.58 8.87
N ALA A 157 23.21 11.66 8.00
CA ALA A 157 21.83 11.58 7.50
C ALA A 157 20.81 11.44 8.66
N ALA A 158 21.15 10.65 9.68
CA ALA A 158 20.30 10.45 10.86
C ALA A 158 20.19 11.72 11.72
N ASP A 159 21.29 12.47 11.90
CA ASP A 159 21.28 13.73 12.64
C ASP A 159 20.37 14.75 11.94
N VAL A 160 20.50 14.89 10.61
CA VAL A 160 19.69 15.80 9.81
C VAL A 160 18.22 15.42 9.83
N ALA A 161 17.89 14.12 9.73
CA ALA A 161 16.53 13.64 9.79
C ALA A 161 15.88 13.92 11.17
N THR A 162 16.58 13.56 12.25
CA THR A 162 16.11 13.76 13.64
C THR A 162 15.91 15.24 13.93
N GLN A 163 16.94 16.06 13.68
CA GLN A 163 16.86 17.50 13.88
C GLN A 163 15.80 18.14 12.97
N GLY A 164 15.62 17.64 11.74
CA GLY A 164 14.59 18.10 10.82
C GLY A 164 13.19 17.93 11.39
N VAL A 165 12.91 16.75 11.95
CA VAL A 165 11.65 16.45 12.65
C VAL A 165 11.48 17.39 13.85
N ASP A 166 12.45 17.44 14.76
CA ASP A 166 12.36 18.24 15.99
C ASP A 166 12.14 19.73 15.68
N ARG A 167 12.86 20.28 14.71
CA ARG A 167 12.76 21.69 14.34
C ARG A 167 11.41 22.01 13.69
N ILE A 168 10.88 21.12 12.84
CA ILE A 168 9.57 21.31 12.22
C ILE A 168 8.47 21.22 13.27
N VAL A 169 8.47 20.20 14.13
CA VAL A 169 7.45 20.03 15.18
C VAL A 169 7.43 21.25 16.11
N ASN A 170 8.59 21.65 16.63
CA ASN A 170 8.71 22.81 17.50
C ASN A 170 8.22 24.09 16.81
N ARG A 171 8.49 24.24 15.51
CA ARG A 171 8.02 25.41 14.76
C ARG A 171 6.52 25.38 14.52
N LEU A 172 5.92 24.22 14.28
CA LEU A 172 4.48 24.10 14.09
C LEU A 172 3.70 24.26 15.40
N ASP A 173 4.29 23.91 16.54
CA ASP A 173 3.72 24.11 17.88
C ASP A 173 3.83 25.57 18.36
N THR A 174 4.70 26.37 17.73
CA THR A 174 4.85 27.81 18.00
C THR A 174 4.45 28.64 16.77
N PRO A 175 3.14 28.89 16.55
CA PRO A 175 2.65 29.63 15.39
C PRO A 175 3.28 31.02 15.25
N GLY A 176 3.79 31.30 14.05
CA GLY A 176 4.38 32.58 13.67
C GLY A 176 4.29 32.79 12.17
N ASP A 177 4.64 33.99 11.68
CA ASP A 177 4.61 34.28 10.24
C ASP A 177 5.64 33.40 9.49
N PRO A 178 5.19 32.50 8.59
CA PRO A 178 6.09 31.60 7.87
C PRO A 178 6.99 32.32 6.85
N ASN A 179 6.75 33.62 6.59
CA ASN A 179 7.56 34.46 5.71
C ASN A 179 8.46 35.44 6.48
N ALA A 180 8.45 35.42 7.81
CA ALA A 180 9.31 36.29 8.62
C ALA A 180 10.79 35.93 8.42
N ALA A 181 11.64 36.96 8.39
CA ALA A 181 13.08 36.79 8.29
C ALA A 181 13.61 35.97 9.47
N GLY A 182 14.34 34.89 9.17
CA GLY A 182 14.88 33.97 10.19
C GLY A 182 13.91 32.86 10.61
N ASP A 183 12.71 32.82 10.03
CA ASP A 183 11.78 31.70 10.23
C ASP A 183 12.30 30.43 9.55
N LEU A 184 12.10 29.28 10.21
CA LEU A 184 12.52 27.99 9.68
C LEU A 184 11.78 27.62 8.40
N LEU A 185 10.47 27.85 8.33
CA LEU A 185 9.67 27.51 7.15
C LEU A 185 10.09 28.37 5.96
N GLN A 186 10.41 29.65 6.20
CA GLN A 186 10.98 30.52 5.18
C GLN A 186 12.32 29.99 4.66
N ALA A 187 13.25 29.62 5.56
CA ALA A 187 14.56 29.11 5.19
C ALA A 187 14.47 27.79 4.41
N LEU A 188 13.59 26.87 4.84
CA LEU A 188 13.32 25.62 4.12
C LEU A 188 12.69 25.88 2.74
N ALA A 189 11.80 26.87 2.63
CA ALA A 189 11.18 27.25 1.36
C ALA A 189 12.19 27.86 0.38
N GLN A 190 13.05 28.78 0.84
CA GLN A 190 14.13 29.35 0.03
C GLN A 190 15.17 28.29 -0.37
N GLY A 191 15.41 27.30 0.49
CA GLY A 191 16.25 26.14 0.18
C GLY A 191 15.61 25.13 -0.77
N GLY A 192 14.32 25.31 -1.12
CA GLY A 192 13.56 24.41 -1.99
C GLY A 192 13.17 23.08 -1.35
N PHE A 193 13.26 22.95 -0.02
CA PHE A 193 12.89 21.75 0.72
C PHE A 193 11.38 21.65 0.92
N ILE A 194 10.71 22.78 1.05
CA ILE A 194 9.25 22.83 1.16
C ILE A 194 8.67 23.92 0.26
N GLN A 195 7.37 23.87 0.03
CA GLN A 195 6.57 24.97 -0.45
C GLN A 195 5.47 25.21 0.58
N VAL A 196 5.28 26.46 0.99
CA VAL A 196 4.22 26.84 1.93
C VAL A 196 3.21 27.72 1.21
N SER A 197 1.96 27.29 1.21
CA SER A 197 0.82 28.08 0.76
C SER A 197 -0.04 28.43 1.97
N ASP A 198 0.10 29.65 2.49
CA ASP A 198 -0.78 30.18 3.53
C ASP A 198 -2.06 30.74 2.90
N SER A 199 -3.21 30.33 3.44
CA SER A 199 -4.54 30.78 3.00
C SER A 199 -5.21 31.75 3.98
N THR A 200 -4.60 32.00 5.13
CA THR A 200 -5.18 32.78 6.23
C THR A 200 -4.52 34.13 6.44
N GLY A 201 -3.25 34.29 6.04
CA GLY A 201 -2.48 35.51 6.22
C GLY A 201 -2.17 35.74 7.69
N GLY A 202 -1.02 35.27 8.16
CA GLY A 202 -0.58 35.49 9.54
C GLY A 202 0.23 34.34 10.10
N SER A 203 -0.03 33.99 11.36
CA SER A 203 0.67 32.88 12.01
C SER A 203 0.29 31.54 11.39
N PHE A 204 1.31 30.77 11.01
CA PHE A 204 1.17 29.44 10.46
C PHE A 204 1.84 28.40 11.39
N PRO A 205 1.17 27.25 11.64
CA PRO A 205 -0.23 26.98 11.32
C PRO A 205 -1.15 27.84 12.20
N PRO A 206 -2.39 28.16 11.76
CA PRO A 206 -3.35 28.80 12.65
C PRO A 206 -3.56 27.96 13.92
N ALA A 207 -3.75 28.62 15.06
CA ALA A 207 -3.87 27.93 16.35
C ALA A 207 -5.05 26.94 16.36
N GLY A 208 -4.84 25.75 16.93
CA GLY A 208 -5.85 24.70 16.98
C GLY A 208 -6.17 24.03 15.63
N SER A 209 -5.27 24.14 14.65
CA SER A 209 -5.41 23.45 13.37
C SER A 209 -5.32 21.93 13.53
N LEU A 210 -6.16 21.22 12.78
CA LEU A 210 -6.02 19.79 12.51
C LEU A 210 -5.09 19.57 11.32
N VAL A 211 -4.51 18.37 11.20
CA VAL A 211 -3.56 18.06 10.13
C VAL A 211 -4.03 16.89 9.28
N ILE A 212 -3.92 17.05 7.96
CA ILE A 212 -4.00 15.94 7.02
C ILE A 212 -2.64 15.77 6.37
N TRP A 213 -2.07 14.56 6.46
CA TRP A 213 -0.88 14.18 5.70
C TRP A 213 -1.28 13.36 4.47
N LEU A 214 -1.02 13.86 3.27
CA LEU A 214 -1.21 13.12 2.03
C LEU A 214 0.13 12.56 1.56
N SER A 215 0.22 11.23 1.52
CA SER A 215 1.33 10.52 0.88
C SER A 215 1.06 10.33 -0.60
N SER A 216 2.11 10.38 -1.43
CA SER A 216 2.03 10.10 -2.86
C SER A 216 1.93 8.61 -3.18
N GLY A 217 2.26 7.73 -2.22
CA GLY A 217 2.28 6.29 -2.43
C GLY A 217 3.41 5.79 -3.34
N ALA A 218 4.40 6.63 -3.63
CA ALA A 218 5.53 6.29 -4.50
C ALA A 218 6.49 5.29 -3.82
N PRO A 219 7.18 4.40 -4.57
CA PRO A 219 8.07 3.35 -4.03
C PRO A 219 9.39 3.85 -3.40
N ASN A 220 9.51 5.15 -3.17
CA ASN A 220 10.60 5.82 -2.46
C ASN A 220 10.06 7.21 -2.08
N PRO A 221 9.20 7.29 -1.04
CA PRO A 221 8.57 8.54 -0.67
C PRO A 221 9.65 9.57 -0.29
N SER A 222 9.39 10.83 -0.62
CA SER A 222 10.21 11.96 -0.17
C SER A 222 9.31 12.96 0.52
N PRO A 223 9.50 13.23 1.82
CA PRO A 223 10.54 12.68 2.69
C PRO A 223 10.41 11.16 2.91
N PRO A 224 11.48 10.43 3.27
CA PRO A 224 11.42 9.00 3.50
C PRO A 224 10.61 8.68 4.76
N ASP A 225 9.64 7.79 4.65
CA ASP A 225 8.67 7.54 5.73
C ASP A 225 9.33 7.08 7.03
N GLY A 226 10.22 6.09 6.95
CA GLY A 226 10.89 5.54 8.13
C GLY A 226 11.82 6.51 8.84
N GLN A 227 12.44 7.45 8.11
CA GLN A 227 13.41 8.41 8.66
C GLN A 227 12.78 9.75 9.04
N PHE A 228 11.65 10.11 8.45
CA PHE A 228 11.04 11.43 8.62
C PHE A 228 9.53 11.38 8.86
N SER A 229 8.72 10.83 7.93
CA SER A 229 7.25 10.94 8.03
C SER A 229 6.70 10.28 9.30
N LEU A 230 7.14 9.06 9.64
CA LEU A 230 6.69 8.37 10.85
C LEU A 230 7.17 9.06 12.14
N PRO A 231 8.46 9.40 12.32
CA PRO A 231 8.89 10.20 13.47
C PRO A 231 8.16 11.54 13.61
N LEU A 232 7.90 12.25 12.50
CA LEU A 232 7.13 13.49 12.49
C LEU A 232 5.71 13.26 13.00
N LEU A 233 5.01 12.26 12.46
CA LEU A 233 3.67 11.91 12.92
C LEU A 233 3.66 11.57 14.42
N ARG A 234 4.63 10.78 14.92
CA ARG A 234 4.73 10.43 16.35
C ARG A 234 4.88 11.65 17.25
N ALA A 235 5.72 12.59 16.84
CA ALA A 235 5.93 13.81 17.61
C ALA A 235 4.69 14.74 17.55
N MET A 236 3.94 14.73 16.45
CA MET A 236 2.80 15.61 16.27
C MET A 236 1.51 15.11 16.93
N VAL A 237 1.27 13.80 17.02
CA VAL A 237 0.01 13.25 17.57
C VAL A 237 -0.24 13.59 19.04
N GLU A 238 0.80 14.01 19.78
CA GLU A 238 0.66 14.49 21.15
C GLU A 238 0.04 15.91 21.23
N HIS A 239 0.09 16.68 20.14
CA HIS A 239 -0.29 18.09 20.08
C HIS A 239 -1.50 18.35 19.18
N VAL A 240 -1.65 17.58 18.10
CA VAL A 240 -2.68 17.79 17.07
C VAL A 240 -3.31 16.49 16.62
N SER A 241 -4.59 16.52 16.26
CA SER A 241 -5.26 15.38 15.63
C SER A 241 -4.87 15.29 14.16
N ILE A 242 -4.54 14.07 13.71
CA ILE A 242 -3.98 13.81 12.38
C ILE A 242 -4.77 12.73 11.65
N ALA A 243 -5.01 12.96 10.35
CA ALA A 243 -5.41 11.92 9.42
C ALA A 243 -4.37 11.77 8.29
N VAL A 244 -4.14 10.55 7.83
CA VAL A 244 -3.20 10.21 6.76
C VAL A 244 -3.98 9.63 5.58
N GLY A 245 -3.74 10.15 4.39
CA GLY A 245 -4.36 9.67 3.15
C GLY A 245 -3.31 9.29 2.11
N GLU A 246 -3.55 8.22 1.37
CA GLU A 246 -2.72 7.80 0.24
C GLU A 246 -3.57 7.18 -0.88
N PRO A 247 -3.07 7.10 -2.13
CA PRO A 247 -3.79 6.49 -3.24
C PRO A 247 -3.94 4.96 -3.10
N MET A 248 -4.98 4.41 -3.73
CA MET A 248 -5.24 2.97 -3.75
C MET A 248 -4.08 2.17 -4.35
N ALA A 249 -3.40 2.72 -5.36
CA ALA A 249 -2.25 2.11 -6.02
C ALA A 249 -0.89 2.50 -5.39
N SER A 250 -0.84 2.72 -4.06
CA SER A 250 0.42 2.99 -3.35
C SER A 250 1.35 1.76 -3.32
N ALA A 251 2.59 1.96 -3.76
CA ALA A 251 3.66 0.96 -3.75
C ALA A 251 4.30 0.83 -2.36
N ASP A 252 4.62 1.95 -1.73
CA ASP A 252 4.97 2.04 -0.32
C ASP A 252 3.79 2.67 0.43
N SER A 253 3.17 1.90 1.32
CA SER A 253 2.01 2.35 2.10
C SER A 253 2.47 2.92 3.44
N LEU A 254 2.22 4.21 3.64
CA LEU A 254 2.40 4.86 4.94
C LEU A 254 1.30 4.41 5.91
N SER A 255 0.09 4.12 5.40
CA SER A 255 -1.01 3.58 6.22
C SER A 255 -0.65 2.22 6.84
N ASP A 256 -0.08 1.30 6.07
CA ASP A 256 0.36 -0.01 6.58
C ASP A 256 1.47 0.14 7.63
N GLN A 257 2.39 1.09 7.44
CA GLN A 257 3.42 1.41 8.43
C GLN A 257 2.82 1.97 9.73
N ILE A 258 1.79 2.81 9.63
CA ILE A 258 1.03 3.34 10.79
C ILE A 258 0.30 2.22 11.53
N HIS A 259 -0.33 1.28 10.81
CA HIS A 259 -1.01 0.14 11.43
C HIS A 259 -0.04 -0.74 12.25
N GLY A 260 1.21 -0.85 11.79
CA GLY A 260 2.29 -1.55 12.49
C GLY A 260 2.88 -0.79 13.69
N ASP A 261 2.55 0.50 13.85
CA ASP A 261 3.10 1.36 14.88
C ASP A 261 2.16 1.45 16.10
N ALA A 262 2.64 1.04 17.28
CA ALA A 262 1.81 0.98 18.48
C ALA A 262 1.31 2.35 18.98
N ALA A 263 2.03 3.43 18.69
CA ALA A 263 1.65 4.78 19.09
C ALA A 263 0.67 5.41 18.07
N LEU A 264 0.92 5.21 16.77
CA LEU A 264 0.13 5.84 15.71
C LEU A 264 -1.17 5.10 15.39
N ASN A 265 -1.18 3.77 15.46
CA ASN A 265 -2.34 2.92 15.12
C ASN A 265 -3.60 3.21 15.96
N ARG A 266 -3.51 3.98 17.06
CA ARG A 266 -4.67 4.35 17.88
C ARG A 266 -5.00 5.83 17.85
N THR A 267 -4.14 6.64 17.22
CA THR A 267 -4.17 8.11 17.31
C THR A 267 -4.28 8.76 15.94
N VAL A 268 -3.86 8.08 14.87
CA VAL A 268 -3.88 8.58 13.50
C VAL A 268 -4.93 7.84 12.68
N ALA A 269 -5.90 8.58 12.14
CA ALA A 269 -6.84 8.02 11.18
C ALA A 269 -6.10 7.76 9.84
N THR A 270 -6.35 6.64 9.18
CA THR A 270 -5.70 6.32 7.89
C THR A 270 -6.73 6.05 6.79
N VAL A 271 -6.40 6.44 5.57
CA VAL A 271 -7.19 6.15 4.37
C VAL A 271 -6.27 5.76 3.22
N ASP A 272 -6.47 4.56 2.67
CA ASP A 272 -5.56 3.97 1.68
C ASP A 272 -6.00 4.12 0.21
N HIS A 273 -7.10 4.84 -0.05
CA HIS A 273 -7.76 4.99 -1.36
C HIS A 273 -8.32 6.41 -1.57
N VAL A 274 -7.57 7.43 -1.14
CA VAL A 274 -7.98 8.85 -1.18
C VAL A 274 -8.12 9.40 -2.61
N ASP A 275 -7.71 8.64 -3.62
CA ASP A 275 -7.92 8.92 -5.04
C ASP A 275 -9.36 8.64 -5.53
N THR A 276 -10.25 8.26 -4.62
CA THR A 276 -11.65 7.94 -4.88
C THR A 276 -12.60 8.81 -4.06
N ILE A 277 -13.88 8.88 -4.46
CA ILE A 277 -14.88 9.71 -3.76
C ILE A 277 -15.10 9.22 -2.31
N PRO A 278 -15.46 7.93 -2.06
CA PRO A 278 -15.50 7.38 -0.70
C PRO A 278 -14.24 7.54 0.13
N GLY A 279 -13.05 7.46 -0.48
CA GLY A 279 -11.80 7.67 0.26
C GLY A 279 -11.64 9.09 0.76
N VAL A 280 -11.97 10.09 -0.07
CA VAL A 280 -11.97 11.50 0.37
C VAL A 280 -12.97 11.72 1.50
N ALA A 281 -14.18 11.15 1.40
CA ALA A 281 -15.19 11.24 2.46
C ALA A 281 -14.73 10.58 3.77
N ALA A 282 -14.15 9.39 3.66
CA ALA A 282 -13.57 8.65 4.77
C ALA A 282 -12.45 9.41 5.47
N LEU A 283 -11.65 10.17 4.71
CA LEU A 283 -10.57 10.99 5.27
C LEU A 283 -11.13 12.13 6.12
N ILE A 284 -12.18 12.81 5.65
CA ILE A 284 -12.85 13.88 6.40
C ILE A 284 -13.50 13.32 7.68
N ALA A 285 -14.21 12.20 7.58
CA ALA A 285 -14.83 11.54 8.72
C ALA A 285 -13.79 11.06 9.74
N GLY A 286 -12.73 10.40 9.27
CA GLY A 286 -11.65 9.95 10.14
C GLY A 286 -10.95 11.09 10.86
N LEU A 287 -10.72 12.21 10.18
CA LEU A 287 -10.18 13.42 10.81
C LEU A 287 -11.12 13.98 11.88
N HIS A 288 -12.43 14.02 11.60
CA HIS A 288 -13.43 14.44 12.57
C HIS A 288 -13.42 13.53 13.82
N ASP A 289 -13.35 12.22 13.63
CA ASP A 289 -13.37 11.25 14.72
C ASP A 289 -12.17 11.45 15.66
N VAL A 290 -10.95 11.52 15.11
CA VAL A 290 -9.77 11.81 15.95
C VAL A 290 -9.80 13.20 16.58
N ALA A 291 -10.40 14.19 15.93
CA ALA A 291 -10.56 15.55 16.46
C ALA A 291 -11.62 15.67 17.57
N THR A 292 -12.51 14.69 17.68
CA THR A 292 -13.54 14.60 18.73
C THR A 292 -13.18 13.60 19.83
N GLY A 293 -11.99 12.98 19.74
CA GLY A 293 -11.50 12.01 20.72
C GLY A 293 -12.06 10.61 20.55
N LEU A 294 -12.70 10.32 19.41
CA LEU A 294 -13.08 8.95 19.03
C LEU A 294 -11.84 8.14 18.61
N PRO A 295 -11.90 6.80 18.69
CA PRO A 295 -10.81 5.94 18.22
C PRO A 295 -10.46 6.23 16.76
N ALA A 296 -9.17 6.26 16.44
CA ALA A 296 -8.70 6.46 15.08
C ALA A 296 -9.20 5.35 14.14
N PRO A 297 -9.98 5.67 13.08
CA PRO A 297 -10.41 4.67 12.12
C PRO A 297 -9.36 4.44 11.04
N HIS A 298 -9.34 3.22 10.51
CA HIS A 298 -8.50 2.84 9.37
C HIS A 298 -9.40 2.43 8.21
N TYR A 299 -9.51 3.28 7.19
CA TYR A 299 -10.36 3.03 6.04
C TYR A 299 -9.54 2.55 4.85
N GLY A 300 -10.01 1.46 4.23
CA GLY A 300 -9.34 0.97 3.06
C GLY A 300 -9.65 -0.42 2.58
N THR A 301 -8.75 -0.88 1.72
CA THR A 301 -8.82 -2.19 1.06
C THR A 301 -7.64 -3.09 1.45
N ARG A 302 -6.59 -2.52 2.05
CA ARG A 302 -5.42 -3.25 2.57
C ARG A 302 -5.68 -3.90 3.93
N ARG A 303 -4.72 -4.72 4.38
CA ARG A 303 -4.76 -5.34 5.71
C ARG A 303 -4.66 -4.28 6.80
N GLY A 304 -5.34 -4.52 7.92
CA GLY A 304 -5.39 -3.57 9.05
C GLY A 304 -6.51 -2.53 8.92
N THR A 305 -7.20 -2.47 7.77
CA THR A 305 -8.36 -1.60 7.58
C THR A 305 -9.61 -2.20 8.23
N THR A 306 -10.47 -1.32 8.75
CA THR A 306 -11.67 -1.65 9.50
C THR A 306 -12.93 -1.63 8.62
N ALA A 307 -12.96 -0.74 7.64
CA ALA A 307 -14.04 -0.61 6.65
C ALA A 307 -13.50 0.12 5.41
N ILE A 308 -14.24 0.13 4.30
CA ILE A 308 -13.88 0.93 3.13
C ILE A 308 -14.27 2.40 3.31
N ALA A 309 -15.37 2.64 4.02
CA ALA A 309 -15.86 3.98 4.27
C ALA A 309 -16.63 4.01 5.60
N PRO A 310 -16.86 5.19 6.19
CA PRO A 310 -17.66 5.33 7.40
C PRO A 310 -19.04 4.67 7.26
N THR A 311 -19.55 4.10 8.33
CA THR A 311 -20.95 3.69 8.38
C THR A 311 -21.81 4.91 8.73
N PRO A 312 -22.99 5.10 8.09
CA PRO A 312 -23.92 6.16 8.45
C PRO A 312 -24.47 6.03 9.87
#